data_AF-A0AAU9W4L2-F1
#
_entry.id   AF-A0AAU9W4L2-F1
#
_cell.length_a   1.000
_cell.length_b   1.000
_cell.length_c   1.000
_cell.angle_alpha   90.00
_cell.angle_beta   90.00
_cell.angle_gamma   90.00
#
_symmetry.space_group_name_H-M   'P 1'
#
loop_
_entity.id
_entity.type
_entity.pdbx_description
1 polymer ?
#
loop_
_entity_poly.entity_id
_entity_poly.type
_entity_poly.pdbx_seq_one_letter_code
_entity_poly.pdbx_strand_id
1 'polypeptide(L)'
;MAFQIANLRHPNSKTNTVVFAMFHAKDSWANLKTALMKYKEQVNTLKEATWAGKKKVVFLFGDYEFLCKLFGIAGASGKYPCLWCKINHEVMQVSCHKHRHAEKRSLENIQEDYDKFVADGSVTSRQKFYHNVIHEKLLDIELDKVCVPGLHISLGVFKKLFDELENQCFELDKKIQMVLAGDSEENDEKIQAFRAAQLHTRQAQQFNEKTNYLQELLNLQSLHTNEKLADEQMELAAFEKANGPLSVHLDEVLKKMNVERQAYHGKSFIGNHVHTCCKVTQILPLDAVLTKTEELCPSLLSQAREISVKFEQVFKLFAACHFVYDSADYLNDGKIDKLEEDITNFLQFLREKFPDMTVTPKLHMLEEHVCPFLRQWHMGLGFYGEQGIEGIHSEFNTQSQHFDHVKKKDTRLRQILVNHHIATSPELAGKAPKPKERILKRKANE
;
A
#
# COMPACT_ATOMS: atom_id res chain seq x y z
N MET A 1 -17.03 -5.46 0.32
CA MET A 1 -17.42 -5.02 -1.04
C MET A 1 -18.33 -3.81 -0.96
N ALA A 2 -18.02 -2.75 -1.72
CA ALA A 2 -18.81 -1.53 -1.73
C ALA A 2 -18.96 -0.97 -3.15
N PHE A 3 -19.91 -0.07 -3.33
CA PHE A 3 -20.02 0.78 -4.52
C PHE A 3 -20.09 2.25 -4.10
N GLN A 4 -19.82 3.13 -5.06
CA GLN A 4 -19.91 4.58 -4.91
C GLN A 4 -20.59 5.18 -6.14
N ILE A 5 -21.18 6.36 -5.97
CA ILE A 5 -21.69 7.15 -7.08
C ILE A 5 -20.67 8.26 -7.36
N ALA A 6 -19.95 8.13 -8.47
CA ALA A 6 -18.88 9.03 -8.88
C ALA A 6 -19.38 10.47 -9.14
N ASN A 7 -20.61 10.64 -9.64
CA ASN A 7 -21.19 11.94 -9.97
C ASN A 7 -21.78 12.67 -8.74
N LEU A 8 -21.03 12.70 -7.64
CA LEU A 8 -21.34 13.44 -6.41
C LEU A 8 -20.21 14.41 -6.12
N ARG A 9 -20.46 15.41 -5.26
CA ARG A 9 -19.42 16.39 -4.87
C ARG A 9 -18.21 15.74 -4.19
N HIS A 10 -18.45 14.65 -3.44
CA HIS A 10 -17.42 13.93 -2.69
C HIS A 10 -17.63 12.41 -2.85
N PRO A 11 -17.35 11.83 -4.02
CA PRO A 11 -17.70 10.43 -4.30
C PRO A 11 -16.97 9.44 -3.38
N ASN A 12 -15.75 9.80 -2.98
CA ASN A 12 -14.89 9.02 -2.09
C ASN A 12 -15.11 9.28 -0.60
N SER A 13 -16.20 9.95 -0.21
CA SER A 13 -16.51 10.07 1.22
C SER A 13 -17.06 8.75 1.77
N LYS A 14 -16.87 8.54 3.08
CA LYS A 14 -17.48 7.40 3.79
C LYS A 14 -19.00 7.36 3.65
N THR A 15 -19.65 8.53 3.69
CA THR A 15 -21.12 8.65 3.55
C THR A 15 -21.63 8.26 2.17
N ASN A 16 -20.79 8.35 1.13
CA ASN A 16 -21.13 8.02 -0.25
C ASN A 16 -20.59 6.65 -0.67
N THR A 17 -19.97 5.90 0.25
CA THR A 17 -19.44 4.56 0.03
C THR A 17 -20.39 3.53 0.63
N VAL A 18 -21.15 2.83 -0.20
CA VAL A 18 -22.20 1.90 0.25
C VAL A 18 -21.69 0.45 0.19
N VAL A 19 -21.51 -0.17 1.36
CA VAL A 19 -21.17 -1.60 1.46
C VAL A 19 -22.41 -2.43 1.16
N PHE A 20 -22.31 -3.33 0.19
CA PHE A 20 -23.42 -4.20 -0.20
C PHE A 20 -23.16 -5.68 0.11
N ALA A 21 -21.89 -6.05 0.34
CA ALA A 21 -21.52 -7.40 0.77
C ALA A 21 -20.33 -7.37 1.72
N MET A 22 -20.46 -8.16 2.79
CA MET A 22 -19.46 -8.37 3.84
C MET A 22 -19.57 -9.82 4.31
N PHE A 23 -18.43 -10.46 4.54
CA PHE A 23 -18.37 -11.86 4.97
C PHE A 23 -17.13 -12.08 5.86
N HIS A 24 -17.19 -13.09 6.72
CA HIS A 24 -16.08 -13.42 7.64
C HIS A 24 -15.17 -14.49 7.06
N ALA A 25 -14.44 -14.17 5.98
CA ALA A 25 -13.46 -15.07 5.39
C ALA A 25 -12.34 -14.27 4.72
N LYS A 26 -11.22 -14.92 4.43
CA LYS A 26 -10.16 -14.34 3.59
C LYS A 26 -10.70 -14.09 2.19
N ASP A 27 -10.17 -13.08 1.51
CA ASP A 27 -10.44 -12.79 0.11
C ASP A 27 -9.72 -13.80 -0.80
N SER A 28 -10.05 -15.09 -0.68
CA SER A 28 -9.64 -16.11 -1.65
C SER A 28 -10.52 -16.01 -2.90
N TRP A 29 -10.03 -16.46 -4.05
CA TRP A 29 -10.84 -16.49 -5.27
C TRP A 29 -12.16 -17.25 -5.06
N ALA A 30 -12.15 -18.39 -4.36
CA ALA A 30 -13.35 -19.19 -4.10
C ALA A 30 -14.38 -18.44 -3.22
N ASN A 31 -13.92 -17.72 -2.20
CA ASN A 31 -14.78 -16.91 -1.34
C ASN A 31 -15.36 -15.72 -2.11
N LEU A 32 -14.53 -15.03 -2.90
CA LEU A 32 -14.96 -13.93 -3.76
C LEU A 32 -15.97 -14.42 -4.81
N LYS A 33 -15.74 -15.58 -5.44
CA LYS A 33 -16.69 -16.19 -6.37
C LYS A 33 -18.04 -16.42 -5.70
N THR A 34 -18.04 -17.02 -4.51
CA THR A 34 -19.26 -17.27 -3.74
C THR A 34 -19.97 -15.96 -3.36
N ALA A 35 -19.23 -14.93 -2.96
CA ALA A 35 -19.78 -13.65 -2.55
C ALA A 35 -20.31 -12.81 -3.73
N LEU A 36 -19.65 -12.87 -4.90
CA LEU A 36 -19.84 -11.92 -5.99
C LEU A 36 -20.68 -12.45 -7.16
N MET A 37 -20.69 -13.75 -7.41
CA MET A 37 -21.38 -14.32 -8.59
C MET A 37 -22.86 -13.96 -8.64
N LYS A 38 -23.52 -13.84 -7.48
CA LYS A 38 -24.93 -13.43 -7.40
C LYS A 38 -25.19 -12.00 -7.88
N TYR A 39 -24.16 -11.15 -7.97
CA TYR A 39 -24.26 -9.78 -8.45
C TYR A 39 -23.85 -9.63 -9.93
N LYS A 40 -23.34 -10.68 -10.59
CA LYS A 40 -22.80 -10.62 -11.96
C LYS A 40 -23.83 -10.04 -12.96
N GLU A 41 -25.03 -10.60 -12.97
CA GLU A 41 -26.12 -10.10 -13.83
C GLU A 41 -26.57 -8.67 -13.49
N GLN A 42 -26.52 -8.29 -12.22
CA GLN A 42 -26.85 -6.92 -11.79
C GLN A 42 -25.81 -5.92 -12.29
N VAL A 43 -24.53 -6.30 -12.27
CA VAL A 43 -23.44 -5.49 -12.83
C VAL A 43 -23.60 -5.36 -14.35
N ASN A 44 -23.90 -6.44 -15.06
CA ASN A 44 -24.15 -6.41 -16.51
C ASN A 44 -25.33 -5.49 -16.85
N THR A 45 -26.45 -5.65 -16.14
CA THR A 45 -27.62 -4.76 -16.27
C THR A 45 -27.24 -3.29 -16.02
N LEU A 46 -26.40 -3.00 -15.03
CA LEU A 46 -25.95 -1.63 -14.73
C LEU A 46 -25.10 -1.03 -15.84
N LYS A 47 -24.27 -1.83 -16.53
CA LYS A 47 -23.46 -1.40 -17.68
C LYS A 47 -24.34 -0.98 -18.87
N GLU A 48 -25.42 -1.71 -19.11
CA GLU A 48 -26.32 -1.49 -20.25
C GLU A 48 -27.39 -0.42 -19.97
N ALA A 49 -27.74 -0.22 -18.70
CA ALA A 49 -28.81 0.69 -18.32
C ALA A 49 -28.44 2.18 -18.51
N THR A 50 -29.43 2.97 -18.90
CA THR A 50 -29.35 4.45 -18.88
C THR A 50 -29.92 5.03 -17.58
N TRP A 51 -29.51 6.25 -17.24
CA TRP A 51 -30.10 7.06 -16.16
C TRP A 51 -30.39 8.46 -16.67
N ALA A 52 -31.66 8.88 -16.62
CA ALA A 52 -32.11 10.18 -17.15
C ALA A 52 -31.61 10.45 -18.58
N GLY A 53 -31.68 9.43 -19.45
CA GLY A 53 -31.21 9.49 -20.84
C GLY A 53 -29.70 9.46 -21.03
N LYS A 54 -28.90 9.39 -19.95
CA LYS A 54 -27.43 9.29 -20.01
C LYS A 54 -26.97 7.84 -19.85
N LYS A 55 -25.91 7.47 -20.59
CA LYS A 55 -25.23 6.19 -20.38
C LYS A 55 -24.53 6.18 -19.02
N LYS A 56 -24.56 5.04 -18.34
CA LYS A 56 -23.78 4.80 -17.12
C LYS A 56 -22.41 4.24 -17.50
N VAL A 57 -21.41 4.51 -16.69
CA VAL A 57 -20.10 3.85 -16.76
C VAL A 57 -19.87 3.20 -15.41
N VAL A 58 -19.58 1.90 -15.43
CA VAL A 58 -19.28 1.12 -14.23
C VAL A 58 -17.76 0.94 -14.17
N PHE A 59 -17.17 1.42 -13.08
CA PHE A 59 -15.75 1.25 -12.79
C PHE A 59 -15.56 0.18 -11.73
N LEU A 60 -14.49 -0.59 -11.86
CA LEU A 60 -14.03 -1.52 -10.84
C LEU A 60 -12.82 -0.93 -10.11
N PHE A 61 -12.88 -0.84 -8.80
CA PHE A 61 -11.78 -0.36 -7.96
C PHE A 61 -11.48 -1.33 -6.82
N GLY A 62 -10.28 -1.24 -6.28
CA GLY A 62 -9.81 -2.05 -5.15
C GLY A 62 -8.30 -2.13 -5.15
N ASP A 63 -7.74 -2.77 -4.12
CA ASP A 63 -6.30 -3.02 -4.09
C ASP A 63 -5.87 -3.99 -5.21
N TYR A 64 -4.57 -4.01 -5.48
CA TYR A 64 -4.01 -4.79 -6.59
C TYR A 64 -4.27 -6.30 -6.48
N GLU A 65 -4.20 -6.86 -5.28
CA GLU A 65 -4.36 -8.30 -5.07
C GLU A 65 -5.81 -8.72 -5.28
N PHE A 66 -6.74 -7.94 -4.73
CA PHE A 66 -8.17 -8.09 -4.96
C PHE A 66 -8.52 -8.02 -6.45
N LEU A 67 -8.00 -7.02 -7.17
CA LEU A 67 -8.23 -6.88 -8.60
C LEU A 67 -7.67 -8.09 -9.38
N CYS A 68 -6.44 -8.54 -9.08
CA CYS A 68 -5.87 -9.73 -9.72
C CYS A 68 -6.78 -10.96 -9.54
N LYS A 69 -7.31 -11.17 -8.34
CA LYS A 69 -8.24 -12.28 -8.06
C LYS A 69 -9.53 -12.17 -8.85
N LEU A 70 -10.10 -10.98 -9.02
CA LEU A 70 -11.32 -10.81 -9.83
C LEU A 70 -11.12 -11.21 -11.30
N PHE A 71 -9.91 -11.00 -11.83
CA PHE A 71 -9.54 -11.39 -13.20
C PHE A 71 -8.83 -12.75 -13.28
N GLY A 72 -8.74 -13.47 -12.16
CA GLY A 72 -8.16 -14.81 -12.08
C GLY A 72 -6.65 -14.88 -12.33
N ILE A 73 -5.93 -13.77 -12.13
CA ILE A 73 -4.49 -13.70 -12.27
C ILE A 73 -3.83 -14.02 -10.93
N ALA A 74 -2.76 -14.82 -10.94
CA ALA A 74 -2.07 -15.28 -9.73
C ALA A 74 -1.41 -14.17 -8.88
N GLY A 75 -1.30 -12.95 -9.42
CA GLY A 75 -0.81 -11.77 -8.71
C GLY A 75 0.63 -11.38 -9.03
N ALA A 76 1.19 -10.51 -8.17
CA ALA A 76 2.43 -9.78 -8.38
C ALA A 76 3.71 -10.64 -8.43
N SER A 77 3.69 -11.87 -7.92
CA SER A 77 4.86 -12.74 -7.81
C SER A 77 5.10 -13.63 -9.03
N GLY A 78 4.14 -13.71 -9.96
CA GLY A 78 4.28 -14.57 -11.14
C GLY A 78 5.10 -13.92 -12.26
N LYS A 79 5.39 -14.70 -13.31
CA LYS A 79 6.24 -14.25 -14.44
C LYS A 79 5.68 -13.05 -15.20
N TYR A 80 4.35 -12.97 -15.34
CA TYR A 80 3.59 -11.88 -15.95
C TYR A 80 2.80 -11.12 -14.87
N PRO A 81 3.45 -10.24 -14.11
CA PRO A 81 2.91 -9.77 -12.85
C PRO A 81 1.86 -8.67 -13.00
N CYS A 82 1.63 -8.11 -14.19
CA CYS A 82 0.72 -6.99 -14.45
C CYS A 82 -0.70 -7.43 -14.84
N LEU A 83 -1.71 -6.73 -14.29
CA LEU A 83 -3.13 -6.90 -14.61
C LEU A 83 -3.55 -6.26 -15.95
N TRP A 84 -2.90 -5.20 -16.42
CA TRP A 84 -3.32 -4.51 -17.65
C TRP A 84 -2.55 -4.96 -18.89
N CYS A 85 -1.38 -5.59 -18.75
CA CYS A 85 -0.59 -6.08 -19.88
C CYS A 85 0.14 -7.40 -19.59
N LYS A 86 0.64 -8.04 -20.65
CA LYS A 86 1.43 -9.28 -20.63
C LYS A 86 2.93 -9.00 -20.55
N ILE A 87 3.34 -7.96 -19.81
CA ILE A 87 4.77 -7.72 -19.56
C ILE A 87 5.33 -8.83 -18.67
N ASN A 88 6.52 -9.33 -18.97
CA ASN A 88 7.21 -10.26 -18.10
C ASN A 88 8.12 -9.51 -17.10
N HIS A 89 8.47 -10.16 -15.99
CA HIS A 89 9.24 -9.54 -14.91
C HIS A 89 10.61 -8.97 -15.35
N GLU A 90 11.29 -9.62 -16.30
CA GLU A 90 12.62 -9.20 -16.78
C GLU A 90 12.52 -7.92 -17.62
N VAL A 91 11.58 -7.88 -18.58
CA VAL A 91 11.34 -6.71 -19.43
C VAL A 91 10.85 -5.52 -18.60
N MET A 92 10.04 -5.77 -17.57
CA MET A 92 9.54 -4.75 -16.63
C MET A 92 10.67 -3.98 -15.91
N GLN A 93 11.88 -4.55 -15.79
CA GLN A 93 13.00 -3.83 -15.18
C GLN A 93 13.58 -2.75 -16.12
N VAL A 94 13.40 -2.91 -17.43
CA VAL A 94 13.92 -2.01 -18.45
C VAL A 94 12.97 -0.81 -18.60
N SER A 95 13.52 0.36 -18.99
CA SER A 95 12.69 1.54 -19.29
C SER A 95 11.71 1.27 -20.42
N CYS A 96 10.49 1.79 -20.28
CA CYS A 96 9.43 1.72 -21.30
C CYS A 96 9.85 2.28 -22.65
N HIS A 97 10.79 3.23 -22.69
CA HIS A 97 11.33 3.80 -23.94
C HIS A 97 12.35 2.90 -24.64
N LYS A 98 12.79 1.80 -24.00
CA LYS A 98 13.83 0.89 -24.52
C LYS A 98 13.28 -0.49 -24.92
N HIS A 99 11.98 -0.74 -24.73
CA HIS A 99 11.33 -1.96 -25.18
C HIS A 99 10.01 -1.64 -25.90
N ARG A 100 9.49 -2.60 -26.65
CA ARG A 100 8.13 -2.46 -27.22
C ARG A 100 7.11 -2.58 -26.10
N HIS A 101 6.02 -1.83 -26.17
CA HIS A 101 4.91 -1.99 -25.22
C HIS A 101 4.40 -3.43 -25.26
N ALA A 102 4.20 -3.99 -24.07
CA ALA A 102 3.64 -5.33 -23.93
C ALA A 102 2.20 -5.37 -24.45
N GLU A 103 1.77 -6.53 -24.93
CA GLU A 103 0.39 -6.77 -25.34
C GLU A 103 -0.56 -6.47 -24.15
N LYS A 104 -1.62 -5.68 -24.39
CA LYS A 104 -2.63 -5.38 -23.38
C LYS A 104 -3.49 -6.60 -23.09
N ARG A 105 -3.92 -6.76 -21.85
CA ARG A 105 -4.92 -7.77 -21.49
C ARG A 105 -6.32 -7.30 -21.87
N SER A 106 -7.16 -8.23 -22.26
CA SER A 106 -8.57 -8.05 -22.57
C SER A 106 -9.39 -9.17 -21.92
N LEU A 107 -10.71 -9.01 -21.87
CA LEU A 107 -11.58 -10.05 -21.30
C LEU A 107 -11.51 -11.36 -22.10
N GLU A 108 -11.29 -11.23 -23.41
CA GLU A 108 -11.15 -12.33 -24.37
C GLU A 108 -9.84 -13.07 -24.15
N ASN A 109 -8.69 -12.37 -24.16
CA ASN A 109 -7.41 -13.06 -24.01
C ASN A 109 -7.18 -13.63 -22.61
N ILE A 110 -7.78 -13.03 -21.56
CA ILE A 110 -7.83 -13.64 -20.22
C ILE A 110 -8.64 -14.93 -20.26
N GLN A 111 -9.78 -14.96 -20.95
CA GLN A 111 -10.58 -16.18 -21.07
C GLN A 111 -9.83 -17.26 -21.84
N GLU A 112 -9.21 -16.92 -22.96
CA GLU A 112 -8.42 -17.88 -23.76
C GLU A 112 -7.27 -18.49 -22.96
N ASP A 113 -6.53 -17.68 -22.19
CA ASP A 113 -5.46 -18.17 -21.33
C ASP A 113 -6.01 -19.11 -20.24
N TYR A 114 -7.15 -18.78 -19.63
CA TYR A 114 -7.81 -19.64 -18.66
C TYR A 114 -8.28 -20.97 -19.26
N ASP A 115 -8.93 -20.94 -20.42
CA ASP A 115 -9.42 -22.16 -21.09
C ASP A 115 -8.25 -23.09 -21.45
N LYS A 116 -7.13 -22.52 -21.91
CA LYS A 116 -5.89 -23.27 -22.18
C LYS A 116 -5.27 -23.84 -20.90
N PHE A 117 -5.28 -23.09 -19.79
CA PHE A 117 -4.81 -23.57 -18.49
C PHE A 117 -5.63 -24.76 -17.98
N VAL A 118 -6.95 -24.70 -18.11
CA VAL A 118 -7.86 -25.79 -17.75
C VAL A 118 -7.65 -27.01 -18.65
N ALA A 119 -7.50 -26.79 -19.96
CA ALA A 119 -7.22 -27.86 -20.92
C ALA A 119 -5.88 -28.59 -20.65
N ASP A 120 -4.88 -27.89 -20.11
CA ASP A 120 -3.59 -28.47 -19.67
C ASP A 120 -3.62 -29.01 -18.22
N GLY A 121 -4.81 -29.22 -17.66
CA GLY A 121 -5.00 -29.90 -16.37
C GLY A 121 -4.81 -29.00 -15.13
N SER A 122 -4.83 -27.67 -15.30
CA SER A 122 -4.83 -26.69 -14.19
C SER A 122 -3.62 -26.79 -13.25
N VAL A 123 -2.44 -27.14 -13.78
CA VAL A 123 -1.22 -27.31 -12.98
C VAL A 123 -0.60 -25.94 -12.67
N THR A 124 -0.71 -25.46 -11.42
CA THR A 124 -0.27 -24.10 -11.02
C THR A 124 1.20 -23.78 -11.33
N SER A 125 2.11 -24.76 -11.31
CA SER A 125 3.52 -24.54 -11.67
C SER A 125 3.72 -24.15 -13.15
N ARG A 126 2.71 -24.40 -13.99
CA ARG A 126 2.66 -24.05 -15.42
C ARG A 126 1.97 -22.72 -15.72
N GLN A 127 1.50 -21.99 -14.71
CA GLN A 127 0.79 -20.70 -14.88
C GLN A 127 1.51 -19.69 -15.79
N LYS A 128 2.85 -19.73 -15.84
CA LYS A 128 3.67 -18.86 -16.70
C LYS A 128 3.40 -19.05 -18.20
N PHE A 129 2.87 -20.20 -18.63
CA PHE A 129 2.53 -20.47 -20.02
C PHE A 129 1.17 -19.89 -20.43
N TYR A 130 0.39 -19.43 -19.45
CA TYR A 130 -0.95 -18.84 -19.62
C TYR A 130 -0.98 -17.42 -19.04
N HIS A 131 0.14 -16.72 -19.13
CA HIS A 131 0.31 -15.36 -18.61
C HIS A 131 -0.20 -15.19 -17.17
N ASN A 132 0.04 -16.18 -16.31
CA ASN A 132 -0.42 -16.26 -14.92
C ASN A 132 -1.95 -16.24 -14.71
N VAL A 133 -2.76 -16.49 -15.73
CA VAL A 133 -4.21 -16.70 -15.55
C VAL A 133 -4.42 -18.13 -15.05
N ILE A 134 -5.00 -18.26 -13.86
CA ILE A 134 -5.18 -19.54 -13.15
C ILE A 134 -6.62 -19.78 -12.71
N HIS A 135 -7.48 -18.76 -12.81
CA HIS A 135 -8.89 -18.85 -12.46
C HIS A 135 -9.77 -18.13 -13.48
N GLU A 136 -11.04 -18.50 -13.49
CA GLU A 136 -12.07 -17.80 -14.26
C GLU A 136 -12.25 -16.37 -13.71
N LYS A 137 -12.44 -15.40 -14.62
CA LYS A 137 -12.83 -14.04 -14.26
C LYS A 137 -14.21 -14.02 -13.59
N LEU A 138 -14.36 -13.21 -12.56
CA LEU A 138 -15.60 -13.13 -11.76
C LEU A 138 -16.58 -12.07 -12.27
N LEU A 139 -16.09 -11.03 -12.94
CA LEU A 139 -16.89 -9.93 -13.48
C LEU A 139 -16.40 -9.57 -14.89
N ASP A 140 -17.34 -9.20 -15.76
CA ASP A 140 -17.06 -8.81 -17.14
C ASP A 140 -16.96 -7.28 -17.23
N ILE A 141 -15.94 -6.69 -16.59
CA ILE A 141 -15.64 -5.25 -16.67
C ILE A 141 -14.36 -5.09 -17.49
N GLU A 142 -14.42 -4.31 -18.56
CA GLU A 142 -13.28 -4.11 -19.43
C GLU A 142 -12.12 -3.46 -18.67
N LEU A 143 -10.88 -3.86 -18.99
CA LEU A 143 -9.67 -3.47 -18.23
C LEU A 143 -9.42 -1.96 -18.25
N ASP A 144 -9.97 -1.24 -19.24
CA ASP A 144 -9.94 0.21 -19.36
C ASP A 144 -10.87 0.92 -18.35
N LYS A 145 -11.79 0.19 -17.71
CA LYS A 145 -12.67 0.64 -16.62
C LYS A 145 -12.27 0.05 -15.26
N VAL A 146 -11.11 -0.61 -15.19
CA VAL A 146 -10.50 -1.04 -13.93
C VAL A 146 -9.56 0.05 -13.47
N CYS A 147 -9.90 0.68 -12.35
CA CYS A 147 -9.14 1.78 -11.80
C CYS A 147 -7.74 1.33 -11.42
N VAL A 148 -6.73 2.08 -11.87
CA VAL A 148 -5.36 1.92 -11.39
C VAL A 148 -5.31 2.31 -9.90
N PRO A 149 -4.77 1.48 -9.00
CA PRO A 149 -4.88 1.67 -7.55
C PRO A 149 -3.89 2.74 -7.06
N GLY A 150 -4.22 4.01 -7.27
CA GLY A 150 -3.39 5.19 -6.97
C GLY A 150 -2.94 5.28 -5.51
N LEU A 151 -3.80 4.96 -4.56
CA LEU A 151 -3.43 4.91 -3.14
C LEU A 151 -2.37 3.84 -2.89
N HIS A 152 -2.57 2.64 -3.40
CA HIS A 152 -1.64 1.53 -3.19
C HIS A 152 -0.33 1.69 -3.95
N ILE A 153 -0.33 2.38 -5.10
CA ILE A 153 0.89 2.84 -5.79
C ILE A 153 1.64 3.80 -4.86
N SER A 154 0.96 4.85 -4.37
CA SER A 154 1.56 5.85 -3.47
C SER A 154 2.23 5.20 -2.25
N LEU A 155 1.49 4.33 -1.56
CA LEU A 155 1.97 3.58 -0.40
C LEU A 155 3.17 2.70 -0.72
N GLY A 156 3.10 1.94 -1.82
CA GLY A 156 4.14 0.98 -2.17
C GLY A 156 5.43 1.63 -2.64
N VAL A 157 5.33 2.68 -3.47
CA VAL A 157 6.50 3.41 -3.97
C VAL A 157 7.18 4.17 -2.83
N PHE A 158 6.41 4.91 -2.03
CA PHE A 158 6.96 5.65 -0.89
C PHE A 158 7.63 4.71 0.11
N LYS A 159 6.98 3.60 0.49
CA LYS A 159 7.56 2.62 1.40
C LYS A 159 8.86 2.05 0.84
N LYS A 160 8.90 1.71 -0.44
CA LYS A 160 10.12 1.15 -1.08
C LYS A 160 11.28 2.15 -1.06
N LEU A 161 11.03 3.43 -1.34
CA LEU A 161 12.04 4.49 -1.24
C LEU A 161 12.50 4.69 0.22
N PHE A 162 11.56 4.68 1.16
CA PHE A 162 11.88 4.87 2.57
C PHE A 162 12.66 3.70 3.16
N ASP A 163 12.29 2.45 2.84
CA ASP A 163 13.02 1.26 3.25
C ASP A 163 14.47 1.30 2.72
N GLU A 164 14.69 1.86 1.52
CA GLU A 164 16.02 2.04 0.96
C GLU A 164 16.81 3.16 1.64
N LEU A 165 16.14 4.23 2.10
CA LEU A 165 16.75 5.24 2.97
C LEU A 165 17.19 4.63 4.29
N GLU A 166 16.34 3.83 4.94
CA GLU A 166 16.68 3.12 6.17
C GLU A 166 17.88 2.19 5.96
N ASN A 167 17.93 1.45 4.84
CA ASN A 167 19.08 0.60 4.51
C ASN A 167 20.39 1.41 4.41
N GLN A 168 20.38 2.56 3.73
CA GLN A 168 21.60 3.37 3.58
C GLN A 168 22.02 4.06 4.87
N CYS A 169 21.04 4.49 5.69
CA CYS A 169 21.32 4.99 7.04
C CYS A 169 21.94 3.89 7.91
N PHE A 170 21.45 2.66 7.80
CA PHE A 170 21.99 1.52 8.53
C PHE A 170 23.42 1.16 8.11
N GLU A 171 23.74 1.20 6.82
CA GLU A 171 25.13 1.00 6.37
C GLU A 171 26.05 2.15 6.83
N LEU A 172 25.53 3.37 6.93
CA LEU A 172 26.27 4.49 7.53
C LEU A 172 26.48 4.29 9.03
N ASP A 173 25.46 3.83 9.77
CA ASP A 173 25.56 3.49 11.19
C ASP A 173 26.65 2.44 11.47
N LYS A 174 26.80 1.42 10.60
CA LYS A 174 27.90 0.45 10.70
C LYS A 174 29.27 1.12 10.58
N LYS A 175 29.44 2.03 9.62
CA LYS A 175 30.70 2.77 9.43
C LYS A 175 30.99 3.66 10.64
N ILE A 176 29.99 4.36 11.15
CA ILE A 176 30.11 5.17 12.37
C ILE A 176 30.59 4.30 13.52
N GLN A 177 29.97 3.14 13.74
CA GLN A 177 30.36 2.22 14.80
C GLN A 177 31.81 1.74 14.65
N MET A 178 32.25 1.42 13.43
CA MET A 178 33.64 1.01 13.17
C MET A 178 34.64 2.12 13.49
N VAL A 179 34.33 3.37 13.17
CA VAL A 179 35.18 4.53 13.52
C VAL A 179 35.25 4.70 15.03
N LEU A 180 34.11 4.69 15.72
CA LEU A 180 34.05 4.87 17.17
C LEU A 180 34.75 3.76 17.95
N ALA A 181 34.75 2.53 17.44
CA ALA A 181 35.44 1.39 18.07
C ALA A 181 36.97 1.46 17.94
N GLY A 182 37.51 2.24 16.99
CA GLY A 182 38.94 2.46 16.83
C GLY A 182 39.56 3.47 17.82
N ASP A 183 38.73 4.36 18.38
CA ASP A 183 39.12 5.48 19.26
C ASP A 183 38.56 5.27 20.69
N SER A 184 38.92 4.15 21.33
CA SER A 184 38.19 3.59 22.48
C SER A 184 38.26 4.38 23.79
N GLU A 185 39.18 5.33 23.97
CA GLU A 185 39.31 6.07 25.24
C GLU A 185 38.39 7.32 25.34
N GLU A 186 37.85 7.85 24.23
CA GLU A 186 37.10 9.11 24.21
C GLU A 186 35.60 8.96 23.84
N ASN A 187 35.17 7.78 23.38
CA ASN A 187 33.86 7.58 22.72
C ASN A 187 32.82 6.78 23.53
N ASP A 188 33.00 6.61 24.84
CA ASP A 188 32.17 5.72 25.66
C ASP A 188 30.66 6.09 25.65
N GLU A 189 30.33 7.39 25.71
CA GLU A 189 28.92 7.86 25.64
C GLU A 189 28.27 7.56 24.29
N LYS A 190 29.02 7.72 23.19
CA LYS A 190 28.52 7.43 21.82
C LYS A 190 28.32 5.93 21.63
N ILE A 191 29.24 5.11 22.12
CA ILE A 191 29.10 3.65 22.13
C ILE A 191 27.87 3.23 22.95
N GLN A 192 27.59 3.89 24.08
CA GLN A 192 26.37 3.66 24.86
C GLN A 192 25.10 4.05 24.10
N ALA A 193 25.09 5.16 23.36
CA ALA A 193 23.94 5.55 22.53
C ALA A 193 23.63 4.50 21.45
N PHE A 194 24.65 3.91 20.82
CA PHE A 194 24.49 2.77 19.92
C PHE A 194 23.87 1.55 20.62
N ARG A 195 24.35 1.20 21.82
CA ARG A 195 23.80 0.08 22.61
C ARG A 195 22.35 0.34 23.05
N ALA A 196 22.01 1.57 23.41
CA ALA A 196 20.65 1.96 23.80
C ALA A 196 19.67 1.88 22.62
N ALA A 197 20.06 2.37 21.44
CA ALA A 197 19.28 2.23 20.20
C ALA A 197 19.03 0.75 19.87
N GLN A 198 20.01 -0.12 20.09
CA GLN A 198 19.87 -1.57 19.91
C GLN A 198 18.93 -2.22 20.93
N LEU A 199 19.01 -1.82 22.20
CA LEU A 199 18.21 -2.39 23.29
C LEU A 199 16.72 -2.04 23.17
N HIS A 200 16.39 -0.78 22.91
CA HIS A 200 15.01 -0.33 22.73
C HIS A 200 14.29 -1.09 21.60
N THR A 201 15.01 -1.43 20.53
CA THR A 201 14.41 -2.10 19.37
C THR A 201 14.34 -3.62 19.52
N ARG A 202 15.29 -4.26 20.21
CA ARG A 202 15.17 -5.68 20.61
C ARG A 202 13.95 -5.93 21.50
N GLN A 203 13.66 -5.00 22.42
CA GLN A 203 12.45 -5.08 23.23
C GLN A 203 11.19 -4.97 22.35
N ALA A 204 11.15 -4.05 21.38
CA ALA A 204 10.04 -3.92 20.45
C ALA A 204 9.84 -5.18 19.57
N GLN A 205 10.92 -5.88 19.17
CA GLN A 205 10.87 -7.15 18.44
C GLN A 205 10.39 -8.32 19.29
N GLN A 206 10.86 -8.44 20.54
CA GLN A 206 10.34 -9.44 21.47
C GLN A 206 8.84 -9.24 21.75
N PHE A 207 8.39 -7.98 21.82
CA PHE A 207 6.96 -7.67 21.83
C PHE A 207 6.27 -8.09 20.52
N ASN A 208 6.87 -7.86 19.35
CA ASN A 208 6.34 -8.27 18.04
C ASN A 208 6.16 -9.79 17.90
N GLU A 209 7.15 -10.60 18.25
CA GLU A 209 7.04 -12.07 18.23
C GLU A 209 5.96 -12.54 19.19
N LYS A 210 5.92 -11.96 20.40
CA LYS A 210 4.91 -12.29 21.39
C LYS A 210 3.51 -11.86 20.96
N THR A 211 3.36 -10.71 20.29
CA THR A 211 2.08 -10.22 19.76
C THR A 211 1.62 -11.05 18.56
N ASN A 212 2.51 -11.42 17.64
CA ASN A 212 2.18 -12.30 16.51
C ASN A 212 1.83 -13.71 17.00
N TYR A 213 2.59 -14.25 17.96
CA TYR A 213 2.26 -15.50 18.63
C TYR A 213 0.91 -15.42 19.36
N LEU A 214 0.63 -14.32 20.06
CA LEU A 214 -0.67 -14.12 20.72
C LEU A 214 -1.82 -13.93 19.73
N GLN A 215 -1.60 -13.26 18.60
CA GLN A 215 -2.56 -13.08 17.52
C GLN A 215 -2.84 -14.41 16.80
N GLU A 216 -1.80 -15.22 16.60
CA GLU A 216 -1.87 -16.56 16.02
C GLU A 216 -2.55 -17.52 16.99
N LEU A 217 -2.26 -17.47 18.30
CA LEU A 217 -3.01 -18.17 19.35
C LEU A 217 -4.48 -17.73 19.43
N LEU A 218 -4.77 -16.44 19.24
CA LEU A 218 -6.16 -15.92 19.18
C LEU A 218 -6.90 -16.47 17.96
N ASN A 219 -6.18 -16.64 16.84
CA ASN A 219 -6.70 -17.22 15.62
C ASN A 219 -6.80 -18.77 15.69
N LEU A 220 -6.01 -19.40 16.57
CA LEU A 220 -5.91 -20.85 16.76
C LEU A 220 -6.71 -21.37 17.96
N GLN A 221 -7.92 -20.85 18.22
CA GLN A 221 -8.93 -21.57 19.02
C GLN A 221 -9.50 -22.82 18.30
N SER A 222 -8.63 -23.62 17.68
CA SER A 222 -8.87 -25.03 17.35
C SER A 222 -7.55 -25.76 17.06
N LEU A 223 -7.19 -26.64 18.01
CA LEU A 223 -6.30 -27.81 17.95
C LEU A 223 -4.78 -27.64 18.14
N HIS A 224 -4.22 -28.62 18.85
CA HIS A 224 -2.94 -28.65 19.57
C HIS A 224 -1.71 -29.08 18.74
N THR A 225 -0.55 -28.54 19.17
CA THR A 225 0.85 -29.06 19.25
C THR A 225 1.69 -29.45 18.03
N ASN A 226 2.80 -28.70 17.90
CA ASN A 226 4.23 -29.10 17.88
C ASN A 226 4.99 -28.55 16.66
N GLU A 227 6.04 -27.75 16.91
CA GLU A 227 7.43 -28.17 16.67
C GLU A 227 8.42 -27.08 17.15
N LYS A 228 9.28 -27.47 18.09
CA LYS A 228 10.61 -26.90 18.28
C LYS A 228 11.44 -27.29 17.05
N LEU A 229 12.12 -26.34 16.40
CA LEU A 229 13.38 -26.51 15.66
C LEU A 229 13.73 -25.18 14.96
N ALA A 230 14.35 -24.24 15.68
CA ALA A 230 15.07 -23.11 15.06
C ALA A 230 16.04 -22.35 16.00
N ASP A 231 16.31 -22.83 17.22
CA ASP A 231 17.05 -22.04 18.23
C ASP A 231 18.58 -22.00 18.05
N GLU A 232 19.17 -22.69 17.08
CA GLU A 232 20.64 -22.83 16.99
C GLU A 232 21.33 -21.97 15.91
N GLN A 233 20.61 -21.07 15.23
CA GLN A 233 21.22 -20.08 14.31
C GLN A 233 21.26 -18.65 14.87
N MET A 234 20.85 -18.44 16.12
CA MET A 234 20.51 -17.12 16.66
C MET A 234 21.65 -16.33 17.33
N GLU A 235 22.87 -16.87 17.46
CA GLU A 235 23.90 -16.20 18.29
C GLU A 235 24.94 -15.32 17.56
N LEU A 236 24.94 -15.27 16.21
CA LEU A 236 25.97 -14.51 15.46
C LEU A 236 25.43 -13.47 14.46
N ALA A 237 24.11 -13.23 14.40
CA ALA A 237 23.48 -12.32 13.45
C ALA A 237 22.82 -11.08 14.10
N ALA A 238 23.42 -10.49 15.14
CA ALA A 238 22.75 -9.44 15.92
C ALA A 238 23.06 -8.00 15.48
N PHE A 239 23.15 -7.74 14.17
CA PHE A 239 23.08 -6.40 13.58
C PHE A 239 21.92 -6.37 12.57
N GLU A 240 20.69 -6.25 13.07
CA GLU A 240 19.51 -6.16 12.22
C GLU A 240 19.28 -4.72 11.74
N LYS A 241 18.86 -4.58 10.48
CA LYS A 241 18.71 -3.34 9.69
C LYS A 241 17.94 -2.18 10.38
N ALA A 242 17.09 -2.47 11.36
CA ALA A 242 16.18 -1.50 11.98
C ALA A 242 16.72 -0.80 13.25
N ASN A 243 17.98 -1.05 13.64
CA ASN A 243 18.43 -0.83 15.01
C ASN A 243 19.54 0.24 15.16
N GLY A 244 19.79 1.03 14.13
CA GLY A 244 20.85 2.04 14.13
C GLY A 244 20.37 3.43 14.62
N PRO A 245 21.23 4.22 15.29
CA PRO A 245 20.89 5.56 15.77
C PRO A 245 20.28 6.50 14.73
N LEU A 246 20.72 6.43 13.47
CA LEU A 246 20.16 7.26 12.40
C LEU A 246 18.71 6.89 12.09
N SER A 247 18.40 5.59 12.03
CA SER A 247 17.04 5.09 11.75
C SER A 247 16.06 5.42 12.89
N VAL A 248 16.53 5.32 14.15
CA VAL A 248 15.75 5.74 15.33
C VAL A 248 15.45 7.24 15.27
N HIS A 249 16.46 8.05 14.94
CA HIS A 249 16.26 9.48 14.86
C HIS A 249 15.30 9.87 13.71
N LEU A 250 15.37 9.21 12.55
CA LEU A 250 14.38 9.38 11.48
C LEU A 250 12.95 9.10 11.96
N ASP A 251 12.74 8.04 12.75
CA ASP A 251 11.45 7.72 13.35
C ASP A 251 10.95 8.80 14.33
N GLU A 252 11.85 9.39 15.13
CA GLU A 252 11.51 10.50 16.02
C GLU A 252 11.07 11.75 15.25
N VAL A 253 11.74 12.07 14.14
CA VAL A 253 11.38 13.23 13.34
C VAL A 253 10.06 12.99 12.59
N LEU A 254 9.83 11.77 12.07
CA LEU A 254 8.53 11.40 11.51
C LEU A 254 7.38 11.58 12.53
N LYS A 255 7.58 11.16 13.78
CA LYS A 255 6.59 11.38 14.86
C LYS A 255 6.27 12.86 15.07
N LYS A 256 7.28 13.75 15.02
CA LYS A 256 7.08 15.21 15.12
C LYS A 256 6.23 15.77 13.96
N MET A 257 6.18 15.08 12.83
CA MET A 257 5.35 15.42 11.68
C MET A 257 3.94 14.77 11.72
N ASN A 258 3.56 14.14 12.85
CA ASN A 258 2.37 13.29 12.97
C ASN A 258 2.36 12.11 11.98
N VAL A 259 3.54 11.60 11.63
CA VAL A 259 3.72 10.39 10.83
C VAL A 259 4.18 9.28 11.75
N GLU A 260 3.22 8.57 12.36
CA GLU A 260 3.51 7.45 13.24
C GLU A 260 3.35 6.13 12.48
N ARG A 261 4.48 5.52 12.11
CA ARG A 261 4.46 4.23 11.40
C ARG A 261 3.85 3.15 12.28
N GLN A 262 3.03 2.28 11.70
CA GLN A 262 2.40 1.20 12.45
C GLN A 262 3.46 0.18 12.89
N ALA A 263 3.66 0.04 14.20
CA ALA A 263 4.68 -0.83 14.77
C ALA A 263 4.51 -2.32 14.41
N TYR A 264 3.27 -2.77 14.21
CA TYR A 264 2.90 -4.19 14.15
C TYR A 264 2.91 -4.80 12.74
N HIS A 265 3.18 -4.01 11.69
CA HIS A 265 3.07 -4.46 10.29
C HIS A 265 4.24 -3.97 9.42
N GLY A 266 5.48 -4.27 9.83
CA GLY A 266 6.67 -3.93 9.03
C GLY A 266 6.87 -2.43 8.80
N LYS A 267 6.53 -1.61 9.81
CA LYS A 267 6.57 -0.14 9.77
C LYS A 267 5.79 0.46 8.59
N SER A 268 4.55 0.00 8.40
CA SER A 268 3.69 0.44 7.29
C SER A 268 3.28 1.92 7.40
N PHE A 269 3.10 2.55 6.23
CA PHE A 269 2.55 3.90 6.07
C PHE A 269 1.06 3.83 5.71
N ILE A 270 0.30 4.87 6.05
CA ILE A 270 -1.06 5.10 5.54
C ILE A 270 -1.06 6.27 4.55
N GLY A 271 -2.14 6.45 3.78
CA GLY A 271 -2.20 7.46 2.72
C GLY A 271 -1.85 8.87 3.20
N ASN A 272 -2.37 9.27 4.36
CA ASN A 272 -2.08 10.57 4.97
C ASN A 272 -0.59 10.76 5.31
N HIS A 273 0.13 9.69 5.69
CA HIS A 273 1.57 9.78 5.93
C HIS A 273 2.33 10.11 4.65
N VAL A 274 2.04 9.38 3.57
CA VAL A 274 2.68 9.61 2.26
C VAL A 274 2.41 11.03 1.78
N HIS A 275 1.15 11.45 1.83
CA HIS A 275 0.76 12.81 1.44
C HIS A 275 1.47 13.88 2.28
N THR A 276 1.65 13.65 3.59
CA THR A 276 2.35 14.58 4.49
C THR A 276 3.85 14.65 4.16
N CYS A 277 4.52 13.51 4.02
CA CYS A 277 5.94 13.45 3.67
C CYS A 277 6.25 13.96 2.25
N CYS A 278 5.29 13.92 1.34
CA CYS A 278 5.46 14.41 -0.03
C CYS A 278 5.26 15.93 -0.15
N LYS A 279 4.65 16.62 0.83
CA LYS A 279 4.44 18.07 0.73
C LYS A 279 5.77 18.78 0.57
N VAL A 280 5.90 19.61 -0.47
CA VAL A 280 7.16 20.28 -0.87
C VAL A 280 7.77 21.13 0.25
N THR A 281 6.94 21.69 1.13
CA THR A 281 7.37 22.44 2.33
C THR A 281 7.83 21.57 3.50
N GLN A 282 7.74 20.25 3.36
CA GLN A 282 7.98 19.21 4.36
C GLN A 282 8.60 17.94 3.74
N ILE A 283 9.33 18.08 2.62
CA ILE A 283 10.06 16.94 2.04
C ILE A 283 10.83 16.30 3.18
N LEU A 284 10.70 14.97 3.26
CA LEU A 284 11.20 14.14 4.35
C LEU A 284 12.43 14.77 5.03
N PRO A 285 12.46 14.94 6.36
CA PRO A 285 13.43 15.78 7.05
C PRO A 285 14.81 15.11 7.09
N LEU A 286 15.45 15.05 5.93
CA LEU A 286 16.71 14.36 5.69
C LEU A 286 17.89 15.07 6.37
N ASP A 287 17.70 16.33 6.80
CA ASP A 287 18.57 17.04 7.74
C ASP A 287 18.74 16.28 9.06
N ALA A 288 17.79 15.41 9.43
CA ALA A 288 17.92 14.53 10.59
C ALA A 288 19.14 13.60 10.45
N VAL A 289 19.39 13.08 9.25
CA VAL A 289 20.55 12.21 8.98
C VAL A 289 21.84 12.99 9.14
N LEU A 290 21.88 14.23 8.65
CA LEU A 290 23.05 15.11 8.76
C LEU A 290 23.34 15.46 10.22
N THR A 291 22.32 15.95 10.93
CA THR A 291 22.41 16.38 12.33
C THR A 291 22.92 15.24 13.21
N LYS A 292 22.35 14.05 13.06
CA LYS A 292 22.73 12.90 13.89
C LYS A 292 24.08 12.32 13.49
N THR A 293 24.46 12.38 12.21
CA THR A 293 25.82 12.00 11.78
C THR A 293 26.87 12.98 12.32
N GLU A 294 26.60 14.29 12.29
CA GLU A 294 27.50 15.31 12.83
C GLU A 294 27.72 15.11 14.34
N GLU A 295 26.67 14.81 15.10
CA GLU A 295 26.75 14.49 16.52
C GLU A 295 27.63 13.24 16.80
N LEU A 296 27.40 12.17 16.04
CA LEU A 296 28.05 10.88 16.29
C LEU A 296 29.48 10.83 15.72
N CYS A 297 29.66 11.22 14.45
CA CYS A 297 30.90 11.05 13.71
C CYS A 297 31.04 12.09 12.58
N PRO A 298 31.58 13.30 12.87
CA PRO A 298 31.74 14.37 11.89
C PRO A 298 32.53 13.98 10.63
N SER A 299 33.47 13.03 10.73
CA SER A 299 34.28 12.57 9.59
C SER A 299 33.46 11.87 8.49
N LEU A 300 32.25 11.39 8.81
CA LEU A 300 31.33 10.75 7.86
C LEU A 300 30.23 11.69 7.35
N LEU A 301 30.27 12.98 7.70
CA LEU A 301 29.25 13.97 7.31
C LEU A 301 29.12 14.14 5.78
N SER A 302 30.21 13.97 5.02
CA SER A 302 30.17 14.00 3.55
C SER A 302 29.31 12.88 2.98
N GLN A 303 29.44 11.66 3.50
CA GLN A 303 28.62 10.51 3.09
C GLN A 303 27.15 10.70 3.48
N ALA A 304 26.88 11.24 4.67
CA ALA A 304 25.51 11.58 5.09
C ALA A 304 24.88 12.63 4.16
N ARG A 305 25.67 13.62 3.70
CA ARG A 305 25.24 14.63 2.74
C ARG A 305 24.88 14.03 1.38
N GLU A 306 25.68 13.08 0.89
CA GLU A 306 25.38 12.35 -0.35
C GLU A 306 24.07 11.56 -0.25
N ILE A 307 23.83 10.87 0.87
CA ILE A 307 22.57 10.18 1.14
C ILE A 307 21.40 11.18 1.15
N SER A 308 21.52 12.25 1.94
CA SER A 308 20.47 13.27 2.08
C SER A 308 20.08 13.88 0.72
N VAL A 309 21.04 14.38 -0.06
CA VAL A 309 20.78 15.00 -1.37
C VAL A 309 20.13 14.01 -2.35
N LYS A 310 20.62 12.76 -2.37
CA LYS A 310 20.07 11.72 -3.25
C LYS A 310 18.61 11.41 -2.93
N PHE A 311 18.27 11.26 -1.65
CA PHE A 311 16.90 10.97 -1.24
C PHE A 311 15.99 12.18 -1.33
N GLU A 312 16.49 13.39 -1.07
CA GLU A 312 15.72 14.61 -1.25
C GLU A 312 15.27 14.74 -2.71
N GLN A 313 16.18 14.47 -3.64
CA GLN A 313 15.88 14.49 -5.07
C GLN A 313 14.85 13.42 -5.47
N VAL A 314 15.02 12.17 -5.04
CA VAL A 314 14.07 11.09 -5.41
C VAL A 314 12.67 11.33 -4.83
N PHE A 315 12.57 11.82 -3.59
CA PHE A 315 11.28 12.15 -2.99
C PHE A 315 10.62 13.36 -3.65
N LYS A 316 11.39 14.39 -4.07
CA LYS A 316 10.87 15.51 -4.86
C LYS A 316 10.26 15.05 -6.17
N LEU A 317 10.98 14.22 -6.92
CA LEU A 317 10.52 13.67 -8.20
C LEU A 317 9.24 12.82 -8.01
N PHE A 318 9.22 11.97 -6.99
CA PHE A 318 8.03 11.19 -6.66
C PHE A 318 6.85 12.06 -6.23
N ALA A 319 7.08 13.08 -5.40
CA ALA A 319 6.04 14.00 -4.92
C ALA A 319 5.38 14.77 -6.08
N ALA A 320 6.18 15.21 -7.06
CA ALA A 320 5.68 15.86 -8.28
C ALA A 320 4.66 14.97 -9.02
N CYS A 321 4.94 13.66 -9.10
CA CYS A 321 4.01 12.69 -9.68
C CYS A 321 2.77 12.49 -8.78
N HIS A 322 2.99 12.21 -7.49
CA HIS A 322 1.96 11.85 -6.51
C HIS A 322 0.82 12.86 -6.44
N PHE A 323 1.12 14.16 -6.33
CA PHE A 323 0.07 15.17 -6.20
C PHE A 323 -0.81 15.33 -7.44
N VAL A 324 -0.32 14.93 -8.62
CA VAL A 324 -1.10 15.02 -9.85
C VAL A 324 -1.96 13.77 -10.02
N TYR A 325 -1.36 12.58 -10.01
CA TYR A 325 -2.13 11.35 -10.25
C TYR A 325 -3.08 10.99 -9.11
N ASP A 326 -2.76 11.31 -7.85
CA ASP A 326 -3.60 10.99 -6.69
C ASP A 326 -4.64 12.08 -6.39
N SER A 327 -4.73 13.11 -7.25
CA SER A 327 -5.77 14.14 -7.12
C SER A 327 -7.17 13.58 -7.39
N ALA A 328 -8.20 14.27 -6.90
CA ALA A 328 -9.60 14.00 -7.26
C ALA A 328 -10.12 14.99 -8.33
N ASP A 329 -9.21 15.69 -8.99
CA ASP A 329 -9.52 16.77 -9.91
C ASP A 329 -9.60 16.30 -11.36
N TYR A 330 -10.21 17.13 -12.21
CA TYR A 330 -10.13 16.99 -13.65
C TYR A 330 -8.71 17.29 -14.15
N LEU A 331 -8.19 16.43 -15.00
CA LEU A 331 -6.87 16.50 -15.61
C LEU A 331 -7.00 16.62 -17.13
N ASN A 332 -6.61 17.78 -17.67
CA ASN A 332 -6.49 17.97 -19.12
C ASN A 332 -5.20 17.33 -19.65
N ASP A 333 -5.11 17.17 -20.98
CA ASP A 333 -3.95 16.53 -21.62
C ASP A 333 -2.63 17.20 -21.26
N GLY A 334 -2.56 18.54 -21.20
CA GLY A 334 -1.33 19.24 -20.83
C GLY A 334 -0.83 18.91 -19.40
N LYS A 335 -1.74 18.73 -18.43
CA LYS A 335 -1.36 18.25 -17.09
C LYS A 335 -0.90 16.79 -17.13
N ILE A 336 -1.52 15.96 -17.97
CA ILE A 336 -1.17 14.54 -18.10
C ILE A 336 0.18 14.37 -18.81
N ASP A 337 0.47 15.17 -19.83
CA ASP A 337 1.76 15.18 -20.52
C ASP A 337 2.89 15.61 -19.57
N LYS A 338 2.64 16.62 -18.73
CA LYS A 338 3.58 17.03 -17.69
C LYS A 338 3.82 15.91 -16.66
N LEU A 339 2.75 15.22 -16.24
CA LEU A 339 2.86 14.06 -15.36
C LEU A 339 3.67 12.92 -16.00
N GLU A 340 3.47 12.64 -17.29
CA GLU A 340 4.23 11.62 -18.03
C GLU A 340 5.73 11.96 -18.09
N GLU A 341 6.07 13.24 -18.30
CA GLU A 341 7.44 13.74 -18.20
C GLU A 341 8.01 13.57 -16.77
N ASP A 342 7.26 13.94 -15.74
CA ASP A 342 7.68 13.83 -14.35
C ASP A 342 7.89 12.37 -13.92
N ILE A 343 7.01 11.45 -14.37
CA ILE A 343 7.16 10.00 -14.17
C ILE A 343 8.42 9.49 -14.86
N THR A 344 8.67 9.94 -16.10
CA THR A 344 9.88 9.57 -16.86
C THR A 344 11.14 10.01 -16.11
N ASN A 345 11.19 11.26 -15.66
CA ASN A 345 12.30 11.81 -14.88
C ASN A 345 12.50 11.06 -13.55
N PHE A 346 11.41 10.75 -12.84
CA PHE A 346 11.44 9.98 -11.59
C PHE A 346 12.01 8.57 -11.79
N LEU A 347 11.50 7.82 -12.77
CA LEU A 347 11.91 6.44 -13.04
C LEU A 347 13.33 6.37 -13.64
N GLN A 348 13.72 7.36 -14.44
CA GLN A 348 15.10 7.48 -14.92
C GLN A 348 16.06 7.69 -13.74
N PHE A 349 15.78 8.66 -12.87
CA PHE A 349 16.59 8.90 -11.68
C PHE A 349 16.66 7.66 -10.78
N LEU A 350 15.54 6.95 -10.62
CA LEU A 350 15.47 5.73 -9.83
C LEU A 350 16.44 4.66 -10.37
N ARG A 351 16.37 4.37 -11.67
CA ARG A 351 17.24 3.36 -12.32
C ARG A 351 18.72 3.76 -12.30
N GLU A 352 19.03 5.05 -12.43
CA GLU A 352 20.41 5.54 -12.44
C GLU A 352 21.04 5.60 -11.04
N LYS A 353 20.28 6.02 -10.03
CA LYS A 353 20.79 6.24 -8.66
C LYS A 353 20.56 5.07 -7.70
N PHE A 354 19.69 4.14 -8.07
CA PHE A 354 19.35 2.94 -7.30
C PHE A 354 19.33 1.70 -8.22
N PRO A 355 20.47 1.32 -8.82
CA PRO A 355 20.52 0.24 -9.82
C PRO A 355 20.09 -1.13 -9.29
N ASP A 356 20.28 -1.38 -7.99
CA ASP A 356 19.86 -2.63 -7.33
C ASP A 356 18.37 -2.63 -6.97
N MET A 357 17.68 -1.50 -7.12
CA MET A 357 16.27 -1.38 -6.81
C MET A 357 15.41 -1.94 -7.94
N THR A 358 14.76 -3.07 -7.69
CA THR A 358 13.85 -3.69 -8.66
C THR A 358 12.61 -2.85 -8.93
N VAL A 359 12.21 -2.77 -10.19
CA VAL A 359 10.91 -2.22 -10.62
C VAL A 359 9.82 -3.19 -10.15
N THR A 360 8.92 -2.69 -9.30
CA THR A 360 7.77 -3.45 -8.81
C THR A 360 6.57 -3.27 -9.73
N PRO A 361 5.52 -4.11 -9.66
CA PRO A 361 4.29 -3.89 -10.42
C PRO A 361 3.68 -2.50 -10.19
N LYS A 362 3.85 -1.90 -9.01
CA LYS A 362 3.38 -0.54 -8.71
C LYS A 362 4.16 0.55 -9.44
N LEU A 363 5.47 0.40 -9.55
CA LEU A 363 6.31 1.30 -10.36
C LEU A 363 6.00 1.13 -11.85
N HIS A 364 5.79 -0.10 -12.31
CA HIS A 364 5.37 -0.36 -13.68
C HIS A 364 3.99 0.22 -14.00
N MET A 365 3.01 0.07 -13.10
CA MET A 365 1.69 0.70 -13.27
C MET A 365 1.81 2.22 -13.38
N LEU A 366 2.66 2.84 -12.54
CA LEU A 366 2.95 4.26 -12.62
C LEU A 366 3.52 4.65 -13.99
N GLU A 367 4.52 3.90 -14.48
CA GLU A 367 5.22 4.19 -15.74
C GLU A 367 4.37 3.94 -17.00
N GLU A 368 3.54 2.90 -17.03
CA GLU A 368 2.91 2.41 -18.27
C GLU A 368 1.38 2.48 -18.29
N HIS A 369 0.72 2.66 -17.14
CA HIS A 369 -0.74 2.50 -17.03
C HIS A 369 -1.47 3.71 -16.43
N VAL A 370 -0.82 4.51 -15.58
CA VAL A 370 -1.43 5.71 -15.00
C VAL A 370 -1.80 6.71 -16.09
N CYS A 371 -0.84 7.22 -16.87
CA CYS A 371 -1.13 8.24 -17.88
C CYS A 371 -2.15 7.79 -18.95
N PRO A 372 -2.08 6.57 -19.51
CA PRO A 372 -3.11 6.08 -20.43
C PRO A 372 -4.52 6.05 -19.82
N PHE A 373 -4.65 5.62 -18.56
CA PHE A 373 -5.94 5.64 -17.86
C PHE A 373 -6.45 7.07 -17.64
N LEU A 374 -5.56 7.99 -17.23
CA LEU A 374 -5.90 9.40 -17.04
C LEU A 374 -6.29 10.09 -18.36
N ARG A 375 -5.65 9.76 -19.48
CA ARG A 375 -6.02 10.28 -20.81
C ARG A 375 -7.41 9.80 -21.24
N GLN A 376 -7.80 8.59 -20.83
CA GLN A 376 -9.11 8.06 -21.18
C GLN A 376 -10.25 8.70 -20.38
N TRP A 377 -10.02 8.99 -19.10
CA TRP A 377 -11.10 9.41 -18.20
C TRP A 377 -10.99 10.84 -17.67
N HIS A 378 -9.84 11.49 -17.84
CA HIS A 378 -9.52 12.85 -17.44
C HIS A 378 -9.79 13.18 -15.96
N MET A 379 -9.77 12.17 -15.08
CA MET A 379 -9.95 12.32 -13.64
C MET A 379 -8.77 11.68 -12.92
N GLY A 380 -8.20 12.37 -11.94
CA GLY A 380 -7.15 11.80 -11.10
C GLY A 380 -7.61 10.55 -10.35
N LEU A 381 -6.67 9.68 -9.98
CA LEU A 381 -6.93 8.39 -9.33
C LEU A 381 -7.57 8.55 -7.95
N GLY A 382 -7.32 9.68 -7.27
CA GLY A 382 -7.96 10.02 -6.00
C GLY A 382 -9.46 10.31 -6.10
N PHE A 383 -10.03 10.34 -7.32
CA PHE A 383 -11.46 10.37 -7.58
C PHE A 383 -12.12 8.98 -7.42
N TYR A 384 -11.35 7.89 -7.57
CA TYR A 384 -11.86 6.52 -7.58
C TYR A 384 -11.72 5.85 -6.20
N GLY A 385 -12.58 4.87 -5.92
CA GLY A 385 -13.08 4.54 -4.58
C GLY A 385 -12.17 4.10 -3.44
N GLU A 386 -10.86 4.04 -3.62
CA GLU A 386 -9.92 3.48 -2.63
C GLU A 386 -9.97 4.20 -1.28
N GLN A 387 -10.01 5.54 -1.27
CA GLN A 387 -10.03 6.31 -0.01
C GLN A 387 -11.33 6.10 0.77
N GLY A 388 -12.46 6.02 0.06
CA GLY A 388 -13.76 5.82 0.68
C GLY A 388 -13.86 4.47 1.36
N ILE A 389 -13.42 3.40 0.70
CA ILE A 389 -13.48 2.04 1.26
C ILE A 389 -12.49 1.84 2.41
N GLU A 390 -11.30 2.44 2.34
CA GLU A 390 -10.34 2.40 3.46
C GLU A 390 -10.89 3.12 4.71
N GLY A 391 -11.58 4.23 4.50
CA GLY A 391 -12.31 4.92 5.56
C GLY A 391 -13.41 4.06 6.20
N ILE A 392 -14.11 3.25 5.39
CA ILE A 392 -15.11 2.29 5.89
C ILE A 392 -14.46 1.14 6.66
N HIS A 393 -13.30 0.63 6.23
CA HIS A 393 -12.57 -0.40 6.98
C HIS A 393 -12.22 0.06 8.40
N SER A 394 -11.68 1.27 8.54
CA SER A 394 -11.39 1.87 9.86
C SER A 394 -12.64 2.01 10.74
N GLU A 395 -13.75 2.44 10.15
CA GLU A 395 -15.03 2.55 10.84
C GLU A 395 -15.58 1.18 11.28
N PHE A 396 -15.49 0.17 10.42
CA PHE A 396 -15.96 -1.18 10.71
C PHE A 396 -15.11 -1.86 11.78
N ASN A 397 -13.80 -1.62 11.81
CA ASN A 397 -12.91 -2.10 12.88
C ASN A 397 -13.33 -1.50 14.24
N THR A 398 -13.63 -0.20 14.27
CA THR A 398 -14.13 0.49 15.47
C THR A 398 -15.47 -0.08 15.93
N GLN A 399 -16.40 -0.30 15.00
CA GLN A 399 -17.70 -0.91 15.33
C GLN A 399 -17.55 -2.37 15.76
N SER A 400 -16.65 -3.14 15.16
CA SER A 400 -16.40 -4.52 15.57
C SER A 400 -15.95 -4.59 17.02
N GLN A 401 -15.04 -3.71 17.44
CA GLN A 401 -14.63 -3.59 18.85
C GLN A 401 -15.81 -3.27 19.76
N HIS A 402 -16.70 -2.35 19.34
CA HIS A 402 -17.90 -2.01 20.10
C HIS A 402 -18.84 -3.23 20.29
N PHE A 403 -18.97 -4.05 19.26
CA PHE A 403 -19.81 -5.26 19.28
C PHE A 403 -19.05 -6.54 19.67
N ASP A 404 -17.88 -6.44 20.29
CA ASP A 404 -17.09 -7.62 20.68
C ASP A 404 -17.80 -8.54 21.68
N HIS A 405 -18.70 -7.96 22.48
CA HIS A 405 -19.57 -8.69 23.41
C HIS A 405 -20.62 -9.58 22.70
N VAL A 406 -20.90 -9.34 21.41
CA VAL A 406 -21.80 -10.17 20.60
C VAL A 406 -21.05 -11.42 20.14
N LYS A 407 -21.39 -12.58 20.76
CA LYS A 407 -20.71 -13.86 20.51
C LYS A 407 -20.86 -14.40 19.09
N LYS A 408 -22.03 -14.22 18.47
CA LYS A 408 -22.31 -14.72 17.11
C LYS A 408 -21.74 -13.75 16.07
N LYS A 409 -20.74 -14.18 15.32
CA LYS A 409 -20.04 -13.38 14.30
C LYS A 409 -21.00 -12.83 13.22
N ASP A 410 -21.93 -13.64 12.74
CA ASP A 410 -22.89 -13.19 11.71
C ASP A 410 -23.84 -12.12 12.22
N THR A 411 -24.25 -12.22 13.49
CA THR A 411 -25.08 -11.19 14.15
C THR A 411 -24.30 -9.88 14.27
N ARG A 412 -23.01 -9.96 14.62
CA ARG A 412 -22.12 -8.79 14.67
C ARG A 412 -21.99 -8.12 13.30
N LEU A 413 -21.66 -8.89 12.26
CA LEU A 413 -21.53 -8.38 10.89
C LEU A 413 -22.83 -7.76 10.40
N ARG A 414 -23.98 -8.40 10.67
CA ARG A 414 -25.29 -7.85 10.30
C ARG A 414 -25.55 -6.52 10.98
N GLN A 415 -25.22 -6.38 12.27
CA GLN A 415 -25.43 -5.13 12.99
C GLN A 415 -24.53 -4.00 12.45
N ILE A 416 -23.26 -4.29 12.16
CA ILE A 416 -22.34 -3.35 11.53
C ILE A 416 -22.89 -2.88 10.18
N LEU A 417 -23.38 -3.81 9.36
CA LEU A 417 -23.94 -3.49 8.04
C LEU A 417 -25.22 -2.64 8.15
N VAL A 418 -26.10 -2.93 9.13
CA VAL A 418 -27.30 -2.12 9.39
C VAL A 418 -26.92 -0.69 9.79
N ASN A 419 -25.96 -0.53 10.71
CA ASN A 419 -25.47 0.78 11.10
C ASN A 419 -24.89 1.55 9.90
N HIS A 420 -24.13 0.84 9.06
CA HIS A 420 -23.58 1.40 7.81
C HIS A 420 -24.68 1.91 6.89
N HIS A 421 -25.70 1.10 6.60
CA HIS A 421 -26.81 1.49 5.73
C HIS A 421 -27.65 2.65 6.29
N ILE A 422 -27.79 2.75 7.61
CA ILE A 422 -28.42 3.91 8.27
C ILE A 422 -27.57 5.17 8.01
N ALA A 423 -26.25 5.06 8.18
CA ALA A 423 -25.33 6.18 8.01
C ALA A 423 -25.17 6.65 6.55
N THR A 424 -25.26 5.73 5.58
CA THR A 424 -25.13 6.04 4.15
C THR A 424 -26.47 6.23 3.43
N SER A 425 -27.60 6.13 4.13
CA SER A 425 -28.92 6.33 3.52
C SER A 425 -29.12 7.82 3.17
N PRO A 426 -29.43 8.15 1.91
CA PRO A 426 -29.74 9.53 1.52
C PRO A 426 -30.93 10.13 2.28
N GLU A 427 -31.90 9.29 2.68
CA GLU A 427 -33.12 9.73 3.38
C GLU A 427 -32.88 10.04 4.86
N LEU A 428 -31.88 9.39 5.45
CA LEU A 428 -31.50 9.50 6.87
C LEU A 428 -30.29 10.41 7.10
N ALA A 429 -29.58 10.77 6.02
CA ALA A 429 -28.44 11.68 6.06
C ALA A 429 -28.81 12.99 6.80
N GLY A 430 -28.05 13.32 7.84
CA GLY A 430 -28.28 14.50 8.69
C GLY A 430 -29.38 14.36 9.75
N LYS A 431 -30.16 13.28 9.75
CA LYS A 431 -31.18 12.97 10.78
C LYS A 431 -30.65 12.03 11.87
N ALA A 432 -29.59 11.28 11.59
CA ALA A 432 -28.93 10.44 12.59
C ALA A 432 -28.24 11.32 13.65
N PRO A 433 -28.49 11.09 14.95
CA PRO A 433 -27.83 11.85 16.01
C PRO A 433 -26.32 11.62 15.93
N LYS A 434 -25.54 12.70 15.88
CA LYS A 434 -24.08 12.60 15.96
C LYS A 434 -23.70 12.05 17.35
N PRO A 435 -22.79 11.07 17.45
CA PRO A 435 -22.24 10.67 18.73
C PRO A 435 -21.70 11.93 19.44
N LYS A 436 -22.12 12.18 20.68
CA LYS A 436 -21.50 13.24 21.49
C LYS A 436 -20.04 12.86 21.71
N GLU A 437 -19.12 13.66 21.20
CA GLU A 437 -17.70 13.55 21.57
C GLU A 437 -17.61 13.65 23.09
N ARG A 438 -17.09 12.60 23.73
CA ARG A 438 -16.70 12.68 25.13
C ARG A 438 -15.48 13.59 25.19
N ILE A 439 -15.69 14.85 25.60
CA ILE A 439 -14.60 15.72 26.03
C ILE A 439 -13.99 15.06 27.27
N LEU A 440 -12.95 14.25 27.07
CA LEU A 440 -12.08 13.82 28.14
C LEU A 440 -11.34 15.07 28.62
N LYS A 441 -11.88 15.72 29.66
CA LYS A 441 -11.15 16.75 30.39
C LYS A 441 -9.86 16.10 30.90
N ARG A 442 -8.73 16.39 30.25
CA ARG A 442 -7.41 16.17 30.84
C ARG A 442 -7.43 16.93 32.17
N LYS A 443 -7.39 16.21 33.29
CA LYS A 443 -7.06 16.81 34.57
C LYS A 443 -5.65 17.39 34.40
N ALA A 444 -5.55 18.71 34.42
CA ALA A 444 -4.29 19.36 34.69
C ALA A 444 -3.89 18.92 36.10
N ASN A 445 -2.77 18.21 36.22
CA ASN A 445 -2.14 18.02 37.52
C ASN A 445 -1.42 19.33 37.84
N GLU A 446 -1.75 19.88 39.01
CA GLU A 446 -1.08 20.99 39.69
C GLU A 446 0.40 20.69 39.95
#